data_AF-A0A1G8NH12-F1
#
_entry.id   AF-A0A1G8NH12-F1
#
_cell.length_a   1.000
_cell.length_b   1.000
_cell.length_c   1.000
_cell.angle_alpha   90.00
_cell.angle_beta   90.00
_cell.angle_gamma   90.00
#
_symmetry.space_group_name_H-M   'P 1'
#
loop_
_entity.id
_entity.type
_entity.pdbx_description
1 polymer ?
#
loop_
_entity_poly.entity_id
_entity_poly.type
_entity_poly.pdbx_seq_one_letter_code
_entity_poly.pdbx_strand_id
1 'polypeptide(L)' 'MNKKTKKREPEARRIYGDIIDMPHHQSKTHPHMSLYDRAAQFAPFAALTGYEDMINEEINQTNRP' A
#
# COMPACT_ATOMS: atom_id res chain seq x y z
N MET A 1 -32.87 -5.09 29.55
CA MET A 1 -32.79 -3.92 28.63
C MET A 1 -31.53 -4.05 27.79
N ASN A 2 -31.63 -4.61 26.58
CA ASN A 2 -30.47 -4.95 25.75
C ASN A 2 -29.87 -3.67 25.16
N LYS A 3 -28.77 -3.19 25.74
CA LYS A 3 -27.97 -2.13 25.13
C LYS A 3 -27.30 -2.71 23.90
N LYS A 4 -27.98 -2.66 22.75
CA LYS A 4 -27.36 -2.85 21.43
C LYS A 4 -26.16 -1.90 21.42
N THR A 5 -24.95 -2.45 21.42
CA THR A 5 -23.72 -1.69 21.28
C THR A 5 -23.71 -1.08 19.89
N LYS A 6 -24.27 0.13 19.79
CA LYS A 6 -24.24 0.94 18.58
C LYS A 6 -22.76 1.13 18.26
N LYS A 7 -22.24 0.42 17.26
CA LYS A 7 -20.84 0.51 16.83
C LYS A 7 -20.54 1.99 16.62
N ARG A 8 -19.65 2.55 17.43
CA ARG A 8 -19.25 3.96 17.29
C ARG A 8 -18.52 4.06 15.97
N GLU A 9 -18.91 5.01 15.13
CA GLU A 9 -18.15 5.29 13.93
C GLU A 9 -16.72 5.69 14.30
N PRO A 10 -15.72 5.35 13.46
CA PRO A 10 -14.36 5.78 13.67
C PRO A 10 -14.32 7.30 13.81
N GLU A 11 -13.56 7.82 14.77
CA GLU A 11 -13.44 9.26 15.04
C GLU A 11 -13.09 10.05 13.77
N ALA A 12 -12.23 9.49 12.92
CA ALA A 12 -11.86 10.05 11.63
C ALA A 12 -13.06 10.29 10.70
N ARG A 13 -14.05 9.39 10.65
CA ARG A 13 -15.26 9.59 9.83
C ARG A 13 -16.15 10.71 10.36
N ARG A 14 -16.15 10.94 11.67
CA ARG A 14 -16.89 12.06 12.27
C ARG A 14 -16.24 13.42 11.95
N ILE A 15 -14.91 13.46 11.89
CA ILE A 15 -14.13 14.69 11.69
C ILE A 15 -13.98 15.03 10.20
N TYR A 16 -13.78 14.02 9.35
CA TYR A 16 -13.48 14.20 7.92
C TYR A 16 -14.56 13.63 6.99
N GLY A 17 -15.74 13.31 7.52
CA GLY A 17 -16.81 12.65 6.77
C GLY A 17 -17.34 13.46 5.58
N ASP A 18 -17.18 14.77 5.63
CA ASP A 18 -17.53 15.71 4.56
C ASP A 18 -16.56 15.64 3.36
N ILE A 19 -15.33 15.16 3.56
CA ILE A 19 -14.29 15.10 2.51
C ILE A 19 -13.83 13.69 2.17
N ILE A 20 -14.05 12.69 3.03
CA ILE A 20 -13.45 11.35 2.89
C ILE A 20 -13.95 10.57 1.65
N ASP A 21 -15.17 10.84 1.21
CA ASP A 21 -15.79 10.20 0.04
C ASP A 21 -15.76 11.11 -1.21
N MET A 22 -15.08 12.26 -1.14
CA MET A 22 -14.96 13.16 -2.30
C MET A 22 -14.07 12.53 -3.38
N PRO A 23 -14.37 12.78 -4.68
CA PRO A 23 -13.51 12.34 -5.77
C PRO A 23 -12.08 12.83 -5.57
N HIS A 24 -11.12 11.91 -5.60
CA HIS A 24 -9.71 12.29 -5.56
C HIS A 24 -9.31 12.95 -6.88
N HIS A 25 -8.62 14.08 -6.81
CA HIS A 25 -8.09 14.73 -7.99
C HIS A 25 -7.08 13.82 -8.70
N GLN A 26 -7.26 13.63 -10.01
CA GLN A 26 -6.32 12.95 -10.87
C GLN A 26 -5.81 13.97 -11.88
N SER A 27 -4.48 14.07 -12.04
CA SER A 27 -3.90 14.98 -13.03
C SER A 27 -4.24 14.50 -14.44
N LYS A 28 -4.69 15.42 -15.30
CA LYS A 28 -4.97 15.12 -16.71
C LYS A 28 -3.70 15.08 -17.57
N THR A 29 -2.64 15.71 -17.11
CA THR A 29 -1.40 15.94 -17.90
C THR A 29 -0.21 15.17 -17.36
N HIS A 30 -0.19 14.88 -16.05
CA HIS A 30 0.92 14.17 -15.42
C HIS A 30 0.45 12.77 -15.01
N PRO A 31 0.81 11.72 -15.76
CA PRO A 31 0.43 10.37 -15.39
C PRO A 31 1.06 9.99 -14.05
N HIS A 32 0.33 9.18 -13.27
CA HIS A 32 0.89 8.61 -12.05
C HIS A 32 2.04 7.65 -12.37
N MET A 33 3.08 7.70 -11.55
CA MET A 33 4.20 6.76 -11.60
C MET A 33 3.69 5.33 -11.41
N SER A 34 4.22 4.38 -12.19
CA SER A 34 3.86 2.97 -12.09
C SER A 34 4.21 2.41 -10.72
N LEU A 35 3.56 1.30 -10.32
CA LEU A 35 3.89 0.63 -9.06
C LEU A 35 5.35 0.15 -9.03
N TYR A 36 5.87 -0.31 -10.18
CA TYR A 36 7.24 -0.76 -10.31
C TYR A 36 8.24 0.39 -10.12
N ASP A 37 8.05 1.51 -10.81
CA ASP A 37 8.91 2.67 -10.68
C ASP A 37 8.85 3.26 -9.26
N ARG A 38 7.68 3.19 -8.61
CA ARG A 38 7.52 3.58 -7.20
C ARG A 38 8.31 2.67 -6.26
N ALA A 39 8.32 1.36 -6.52
CA ALA A 39 9.09 0.40 -5.73
C ALA A 39 10.60 0.62 -5.86
N ALA A 40 11.08 0.99 -7.06
CA ALA A 40 12.49 1.27 -7.31
C ALA A 40 13.08 2.38 -6.40
N GLN A 41 12.27 3.35 -5.98
CA GLN A 41 12.68 4.39 -5.02
C GLN A 41 13.11 3.81 -3.67
N PHE A 42 12.51 2.68 -3.29
CA PHE A 42 12.76 1.96 -2.05
C PHE A 42 13.55 0.67 -2.29
N ALA A 43 14.32 0.61 -3.38
CA ALA A 43 15.18 -0.53 -3.70
C ALA A 43 16.66 -0.19 -3.43
N PRO A 44 17.07 0.03 -2.16
CA PRO A 44 18.44 0.44 -1.82
C PRO A 44 19.50 -0.61 -2.21
N PHE A 45 19.08 -1.87 -2.41
CA PHE A 45 19.95 -2.98 -2.79
C PHE A 45 19.88 -3.34 -4.28
N ALA A 46 19.03 -2.69 -5.08
CA ALA A 46 18.94 -2.98 -6.52
C ALA A 46 20.25 -2.65 -7.28
N ALA A 47 21.09 -1.78 -6.73
CA ALA A 47 22.40 -1.47 -7.27
C ALA A 47 23.45 -2.56 -6.96
N LEU A 48 23.19 -3.46 -6.01
CA LEU A 48 24.08 -4.56 -5.66
C LEU A 48 23.85 -5.72 -6.64
N THR A 49 24.81 -5.95 -7.53
CA THR A 49 24.84 -7.13 -8.39
C THR A 49 24.74 -8.40 -7.53
N GLY A 50 23.76 -9.26 -7.80
CA GLY A 50 23.57 -10.55 -7.09
C GLY A 50 22.43 -10.59 -6.06
N TYR A 51 21.71 -9.48 -5.81
CA TYR A 51 20.55 -9.50 -4.90
C TYR A 51 19.38 -10.33 -5.45
N GLU A 52 19.20 -10.35 -6.77
CA GLU A 52 18.20 -11.19 -7.46
C GLU A 52 18.38 -12.68 -7.15
N ASP A 53 19.62 -13.16 -7.08
CA ASP A 53 19.92 -14.57 -6.81
C ASP A 53 19.54 -14.96 -5.37
N MET A 54 19.77 -14.08 -4.40
CA MET A 54 19.34 -14.27 -3.01
C MET A 54 17.81 -14.30 -2.88
N ILE A 55 17.10 -13.39 -3.57
CA ILE A 55 15.63 -13.39 -3.58
C ILE A 55 15.11 -14.71 -4.15
N ASN A 56 15.69 -15.18 -5.26
CA ASN A 56 15.30 -16.44 -5.89
C ASN A 56 15.58 -17.65 -4.99
N GLU A 57 16.72 -17.67 -4.29
CA GLU A 57 17.04 -18.72 -3.32
C GLU A 57 16.02 -18.74 -2.16
N GLU A 58 15.67 -17.56 -1.63
CA GLU A 58 14.74 -17.42 -0.51
C GLU A 58 13.30 -17.80 -0.90
N ILE A 59 12.86 -17.44 -2.12
CA ILE A 59 11.58 -17.90 -2.69
C ILE A 59 11.56 -19.43 -2.80
N ASN A 60 12.64 -20.05 -3.26
CA ASN A 60 12.74 -21.51 -3.37
C ASN A 60 12.72 -22.20 -1.99
N GLN A 61 13.37 -21.62 -0.98
CA GLN A 61 13.30 -22.12 0.39
C GLN A 61 11.88 -22.00 0.97
N THR A 62 11.18 -20.91 0.69
CA THR A 62 9.81 -20.65 1.19
C THR A 62 8.77 -21.55 0.53
N ASN A 63 8.94 -21.87 -0.75
CA ASN A 63 8.05 -22.74 -1.51
C ASN A 63 8.36 -24.25 -1.35
N ARG A 64 9.32 -24.59 -0.49
CA ARG A 64 9.62 -25.99 -0.16
C ARG A 64 8.54 -26.52 0.80
N PRO A 65 7.92 -27.67 0.51
CA PRO A 65 6.81 -28.21 1.30
C PRO A 65 7.22 -28.62 2.72
#